data_AF-A0A6P0Y1T3-F1
#
_entry.id   AF-A0A6P0Y1T3-F1
#
_cell.length_a   1.000
_cell.length_b   1.000
_cell.length_c   1.000
_cell.angle_alpha   90.00
_cell.angle_beta   90.00
_cell.angle_gamma   90.00
#
_symmetry.space_group_name_H-M   'P 1'
#
loop_
_entity.id
_entity.type
_entity.pdbx_description
1 polymer ?
#
loop_
_entity_poly.entity_id
_entity_poly.type
_entity_poly.pdbx_seq_one_letter_code
_entity_poly.pdbx_strand_id
1 'polypeptide(L)' 'PLRALRANKVSEYVEAISKLFEDAQLRETLSRNGRTLIEREYTWEVAAKRYEKVLIIDG' A
#
# COMPACT_ATOMS: atom_id res chain seq x y z
N PRO A 1 -1.12 -1.12 9.98
CA PRO A 1 -1.19 -2.58 9.69
C PRO A 1 -0.17 -2.98 8.62
N LEU A 2 0.22 -4.26 8.58
CA LEU A 2 1.09 -4.82 7.54
C LEU A 2 0.34 -4.80 6.20
N ARG A 3 0.92 -4.15 5.18
CA ARG A 3 0.25 -3.85 3.90
C ARG A 3 1.00 -4.35 2.68
N ALA A 4 2.29 -4.64 2.83
CA ALA A 4 3.14 -5.22 1.79
C ALA A 4 4.32 -5.94 2.46
N LEU A 5 4.92 -6.88 1.73
CA LEU A 5 6.26 -7.39 2.02
C LEU A 5 7.23 -6.62 1.14
N ARG A 6 8.29 -6.05 1.73
CA ARG A 6 9.31 -5.31 0.97
C ARG A 6 10.38 -6.29 0.49
N ALA A 7 10.77 -6.14 -0.76
CA ALA A 7 11.94 -6.78 -1.36
C ALA A 7 12.71 -5.76 -2.18
N ASN A 8 14.04 -5.79 -2.10
CA ASN A 8 14.97 -4.98 -2.88
C ASN A 8 16.06 -5.85 -3.57
N LYS A 9 16.08 -7.16 -3.31
CA LYS A 9 16.98 -8.13 -3.95
C LYS A 9 16.17 -9.30 -4.51
N VAL A 10 16.70 -9.96 -5.53
CA VAL A 10 16.04 -11.11 -6.18
C VAL A 10 15.68 -12.21 -5.17
N SER A 11 16.58 -12.54 -4.25
CA SER A 11 16.32 -13.53 -3.21
C SER A 11 15.16 -13.15 -2.28
N GLU A 12 15.03 -11.87 -1.95
CA GLU A 12 13.95 -11.34 -1.11
C GLU A 12 12.60 -11.40 -1.86
N TYR A 13 12.61 -11.19 -3.18
CA TYR A 13 11.41 -11.38 -4.00
C TYR A 13 10.99 -12.84 -4.03
N VAL A 14 11.92 -13.77 -4.26
CA VAL A 14 11.63 -15.21 -4.25
C VAL A 14 11.02 -15.61 -2.89
N GLU A 15 11.65 -15.22 -1.79
CA GLU A 15 11.14 -15.52 -0.45
C GLU A 15 9.76 -14.90 -0.18
N ALA A 16 9.58 -13.61 -0.48
CA ALA A 16 8.31 -12.92 -0.24
C ALA A 16 7.17 -13.52 -1.08
N ILE A 17 7.42 -13.83 -2.35
CA ILE A 17 6.42 -14.44 -3.22
C ILE A 17 6.10 -15.87 -2.75
N SER A 18 7.10 -16.69 -2.41
CA SER A 18 6.89 -18.03 -1.85
C SER A 18 6.05 -17.99 -0.57
N LYS A 19 6.38 -17.10 0.37
CA LYS A 19 5.57 -16.89 1.59
C LYS A 19 4.14 -16.51 1.28
N LEU A 20 3.94 -15.67 0.27
CA LEU A 20 2.59 -15.38 -0.19
C LEU A 20 1.93 -16.65 -0.68
N PHE A 21 2.53 -17.53 -1.49
CA PHE A 21 1.85 -18.77 -1.91
C PHE A 21 1.54 -19.76 -0.78
N GLU A 22 2.41 -19.85 0.22
CA GLU A 22 2.31 -20.83 1.30
C GLU A 22 1.37 -20.40 2.44
N ASP A 23 1.30 -19.09 2.75
CA ASP A 23 0.49 -18.58 3.85
C ASP A 23 -0.75 -17.82 3.36
N ALA A 24 -1.90 -18.51 3.38
CA ALA A 24 -3.18 -17.95 2.94
C ALA A 24 -3.68 -16.80 3.83
N GLN A 25 -3.43 -16.86 5.13
CA GLN A 25 -3.87 -15.84 6.08
C GLN A 25 -3.06 -14.55 5.89
N LEU A 26 -1.75 -14.69 5.67
CA LEU A 26 -0.89 -13.56 5.33
C LEU A 26 -1.34 -12.89 4.03
N ARG A 27 -1.60 -13.67 2.96
CA ARG A 27 -2.13 -13.12 1.69
C ARG A 27 -3.41 -12.34 1.90
N GLU A 28 -4.37 -12.91 2.60
CA GLU A 28 -5.67 -12.28 2.84
C GLU A 28 -5.54 -10.99 3.67
N THR A 29 -4.69 -11.03 4.70
CA THR A 29 -4.39 -9.88 5.56
C THR A 29 -3.76 -8.74 4.76
N LEU A 30 -2.76 -9.03 3.94
CA LEU A 30 -2.11 -8.04 3.08
C LEU A 30 -3.09 -7.46 2.05
N SER A 31 -3.95 -8.29 1.47
CA SER A 31 -4.97 -7.87 0.48
C SER A 31 -5.96 -6.88 1.10
N ARG A 32 -6.54 -7.22 2.26
CA ARG A 32 -7.46 -6.33 2.97
C ARG A 32 -6.79 -5.03 3.38
N ASN A 33 -5.63 -5.12 4.04
CA ASN A 33 -4.93 -3.95 4.54
C ASN A 33 -4.44 -3.04 3.41
N GLY A 34 -4.00 -3.62 2.30
CA GLY A 34 -3.60 -2.90 1.09
C GLY A 34 -4.77 -2.14 0.49
N ARG A 35 -5.92 -2.81 0.33
CA ARG A 35 -7.16 -2.16 -0.14
C ARG A 35 -7.57 -0.99 0.74
N THR A 36 -7.64 -1.19 2.06
CA THR A 36 -7.98 -0.13 3.01
C THR A 36 -7.03 1.06 2.94
N LEU A 37 -5.73 0.83 2.70
CA LEU A 37 -4.78 1.92 2.51
C LEU A 37 -5.12 2.76 1.28
N ILE A 38 -5.34 2.12 0.14
CA ILE A 38 -5.64 2.81 -1.12
C ILE A 38 -6.94 3.61 -1.00
N GLU A 39 -8.00 2.97 -0.53
CA GLU A 39 -9.32 3.59 -0.36
C GLU A 39 -9.31 4.75 0.65
N ARG A 40 -8.33 4.79 1.57
CA ARG A 40 -8.21 5.87 2.55
C ARG A 40 -7.32 7.02 2.11
N GLU A 41 -6.23 6.74 1.41
CA GLU A 41 -5.15 7.72 1.21
C GLU A 41 -4.96 8.16 -0.25
N TYR A 42 -5.54 7.43 -1.20
CA TYR A 42 -5.27 7.59 -2.63
C TYR A 42 -6.54 7.73 -3.47
N THR A 43 -7.63 8.23 -2.87
CA THR A 43 -8.82 8.63 -3.62
C THR A 43 -8.64 10.00 -4.27
N TRP A 44 -9.47 10.31 -5.26
CA TRP A 44 -9.47 11.61 -5.92
C TRP A 44 -9.75 12.77 -4.95
N GLU A 45 -10.65 12.58 -3.99
CA GLU A 45 -10.99 13.58 -2.98
C GLU A 45 -9.80 13.87 -2.07
N VAL A 46 -9.05 12.83 -1.67
CA VAL A 46 -7.84 13.00 -0.85
C VAL A 46 -6.75 13.70 -1.65
N ALA A 47 -6.57 13.34 -2.92
CA ALA A 47 -5.62 14.01 -3.80
C ALA A 47 -5.96 15.50 -3.98
N ALA A 48 -7.22 15.83 -4.31
CA ALA A 48 -7.70 17.20 -4.45
C ALA A 48 -7.44 18.04 -3.19
N LYS A 49 -7.81 17.53 -2.01
CA LYS A 49 -7.56 18.20 -0.73
C LYS A 49 -6.06 18.42 -0.46
N ARG A 50 -5.19 17.52 -0.91
CA ARG A 50 -3.73 17.71 -0.78
C ARG A 50 -3.24 18.80 -1.73
N TYR A 51 -3.74 18.86 -2.95
CA TYR A 51 -3.41 19.93 -3.90
C TYR A 51 -3.91 21.30 -3.42
N GLU A 52 -5.14 21.39 -2.91
CA GLU A 52 -5.68 22.63 -2.33
C GLU A 52 -4.77 23.20 -1.25
N LYS A 53 -4.24 22.34 -0.36
CA LYS A 53 -3.30 22.78 0.69
C LYS A 53 -2.02 23.38 0.12
N VAL A 54 -1.49 22.85 -0.97
CA VAL A 54 -0.26 23.40 -1.57
C VAL A 54 -0.59 24.70 -2.32
N LEU A 55 -1.67 24.71 -3.10
CA LEU A 55 -2.04 25.85 -3.94
C LEU A 55 -2.57 27.06 -3.17
N ILE A 56 -3.20 26.86 -2.00
CA ILE A 56 -3.72 27.96 -1.16
C ILE A 56 -2.61 28.57 -0.28
N ILE A 57 -1.54 27.84 0.03
CA ILE A 57 -0.43 28.36 0.84
C ILE A 57 0.50 29.28 0.02
N ASP A 58 0.46 29.19 -1.32
CA ASP A 58 1.24 30.03 -2.24
C ASP A 58 0.46 31.24 -2.81
N GLY A 59 -0.72 31.55 -2.27
CA GLY A 59 -1.62 32.64 -2.73
C GLY A 59 -1.74 33.83 -1.79
#